data_AF-A0A661IAP8-F1
#
_entry.id   AF-A0A661IAP8-F1
#
_cell.length_a   1.000
_cell.length_b   1.000
_cell.length_c   1.000
_cell.angle_alpha   90.00
_cell.angle_beta   90.00
_cell.angle_gamma   90.00
#
_symmetry.space_group_name_H-M   'P 1'
#
loop_
_entity.id
_entity.type
_entity.pdbx_description
1 polymer ?
#
loop_
_entity_poly.entity_id
_entity_poly.type
_entity_poly.pdbx_seq_one_letter_code
_entity_poly.pdbx_strand_id
1 'polypeptide(L)'
;MNLNDFERTQYTGLYKSKISHPTFGKKYVARFQLNKKRYMKVLGYDKVDSLTDINAYNLLEEYKSSLSTPSKLTKQGIKSSKKSIIKKDINTNEDKAKKIKDENKFLNSIIGNYKDIDLSILQAGIQKVYDGAQMQKYQIELIKMQKYLEKSGKKMIILFEGRDASGKGGAIRRMTRYMNARHYRVVALGKPTETQKGQWFFQKYIEHFPTGGEAVLFDRSWYNRAMVEPVFGFCTPKQYEIFMEDVVNFEHDLVRQDIILVKLYFSVSKAMQLERFESRRTSPLKQWKLSEVDLQAQDLWDEFSEKKYEMLKRTSSRSAPWNIVRSDNKHKARMESIKIVLNSVDYDDRNYALDFDADDNINISVQKELSRMRKKRDY
;
A
#
# COMPACT_ATOMS: atom_id res chain seq x y z
N MET A 1 -7.13 9.75 17.55
CA MET A 1 -8.01 10.80 18.10
C MET A 1 -7.28 11.42 19.28
N ASN A 2 -7.01 12.72 19.26
CA ASN A 2 -6.27 13.38 20.32
C ASN A 2 -7.22 13.64 21.51
N LEU A 3 -6.81 13.31 22.73
CA LEU A 3 -7.65 13.47 23.92
C LEU A 3 -7.75 14.93 24.39
N ASN A 4 -6.84 15.79 23.92
CA ASN A 4 -6.87 17.22 24.22
C ASN A 4 -8.10 17.92 23.64
N ASP A 5 -8.74 17.30 22.65
CA ASP A 5 -9.93 17.81 21.95
C ASP A 5 -11.24 17.51 22.70
N PHE A 6 -11.17 16.81 23.85
CA PHE A 6 -12.32 16.35 24.62
C PHE A 6 -12.31 16.88 26.06
N GLU A 7 -13.51 17.17 26.57
CA GLU A 7 -13.77 17.51 27.96
C GLU A 7 -14.30 16.27 28.73
N ARG A 8 -13.95 16.17 30.01
CA ARG A 8 -14.46 15.11 30.89
C ARG A 8 -15.88 15.47 31.29
N THR A 9 -16.80 14.51 31.20
CA THR A 9 -18.12 14.65 31.80
C THR A 9 -18.07 14.27 33.29
N GLN A 10 -19.19 14.44 33.98
CA GLN A 10 -19.37 13.96 35.36
C GLN A 10 -19.32 12.42 35.48
N TYR A 11 -19.48 11.69 34.36
CA TYR A 11 -19.45 10.23 34.34
C TYR A 11 -18.07 9.69 33.98
N THR A 12 -17.54 8.81 34.83
CA THR A 12 -16.19 8.28 34.67
C THR A 12 -16.05 7.44 33.39
N GLY A 13 -15.11 7.85 32.54
CA GLY A 13 -14.86 7.19 31.26
C GLY A 13 -15.71 7.70 30.10
N LEU A 14 -16.56 8.70 30.33
CA LEU A 14 -17.33 9.38 29.29
C LEU A 14 -16.76 10.77 29.00
N TYR A 15 -16.53 11.05 27.73
CA TYR A 15 -15.91 12.28 27.24
C TYR A 15 -16.77 12.91 26.14
N LYS A 16 -16.80 14.26 26.11
CA LYS A 16 -17.54 15.04 25.11
C LYS A 16 -16.57 15.93 24.33
N SER A 17 -16.78 16.15 23.03
CA SER A 17 -15.87 17.01 22.25
C SER A 17 -16.01 18.48 22.65
N LYS A 18 -14.88 19.20 22.73
CA LYS A 18 -14.87 20.65 23.01
C LYS A 18 -15.48 21.44 21.86
N ILE A 19 -15.15 21.04 20.64
CA ILE A 19 -15.65 21.65 19.40
C ILE A 19 -16.93 20.93 18.96
N SER A 20 -17.96 21.71 18.60
CA SER A 20 -19.20 21.21 18.02
C SER A 20 -19.10 21.18 16.50
N HIS A 21 -19.49 20.07 15.87
CA HIS A 21 -19.65 20.03 14.42
C HIS A 21 -20.93 20.79 14.00
N PRO A 22 -20.95 21.55 12.89
CA PRO A 22 -22.13 22.29 12.44
C PRO A 22 -23.38 21.42 12.31
N THR A 23 -23.24 20.31 11.58
CA THR A 23 -24.31 19.33 11.29
C THR A 23 -24.58 18.36 12.44
N PHE A 24 -23.55 17.72 12.99
CA PHE A 24 -23.72 16.60 13.93
C PHE A 24 -23.77 16.99 15.40
N GLY A 25 -23.24 18.17 15.78
CA GLY A 25 -23.14 18.59 17.18
C GLY A 25 -21.85 18.12 17.87
N LYS A 26 -21.82 18.14 19.21
CA LYS A 26 -20.70 17.62 20.01
C LYS A 26 -20.76 16.10 20.08
N LYS A 27 -19.58 15.48 20.05
CA LYS A 27 -19.39 14.04 19.97
C LYS A 27 -19.14 13.41 21.35
N TYR A 28 -19.80 12.30 21.65
CA TYR A 28 -19.55 11.50 22.85
C TYR A 28 -18.66 10.30 22.57
N VAL A 29 -17.69 10.06 23.47
CA VAL A 29 -16.74 8.97 23.39
C VAL A 29 -16.62 8.28 24.74
N ALA A 30 -16.77 6.95 24.74
CA ALA A 30 -16.43 6.10 25.86
C ALA A 30 -14.94 5.74 25.82
N ARG A 31 -14.26 5.85 26.96
CA ARG A 31 -12.89 5.37 27.15
C ARG A 31 -12.69 4.84 28.56
N PHE A 32 -12.33 3.57 28.67
CA PHE A 32 -12.07 2.89 29.95
C PHE A 32 -11.06 1.76 29.76
N GLN A 33 -10.61 1.18 30.87
CA GLN A 33 -9.71 0.03 30.88
C GLN A 33 -10.41 -1.15 31.54
N LEU A 34 -10.39 -2.32 30.89
CA LEU A 34 -10.93 -3.57 31.41
C LEU A 34 -9.92 -4.68 31.12
N ASN A 35 -9.62 -5.55 32.10
CA ASN A 35 -8.64 -6.65 31.97
C ASN A 35 -7.28 -6.22 31.38
N LYS A 36 -6.74 -5.09 31.86
CA LYS A 36 -5.48 -4.46 31.38
C LYS A 36 -5.48 -4.05 29.89
N LYS A 37 -6.63 -4.11 29.20
CA LYS A 37 -6.82 -3.60 27.83
C LYS A 37 -7.60 -2.29 27.86
N ARG A 38 -7.19 -1.33 27.02
CA ARG A 38 -7.83 -0.01 26.89
C ARG A 38 -8.85 -0.05 25.76
N TYR A 39 -10.06 0.39 26.04
CA TYR A 39 -11.17 0.44 25.09
C TYR A 39 -11.53 1.90 24.80
N MET A 40 -11.87 2.18 23.54
CA MET A 40 -12.37 3.48 23.10
C MET A 40 -13.47 3.26 22.06
N LYS A 41 -14.63 3.90 22.23
CA LYS A 41 -15.76 3.78 21.29
C LYS A 41 -16.48 5.12 21.18
N VAL A 42 -16.83 5.51 19.95
CA VAL A 42 -17.71 6.65 19.69
C VAL A 42 -19.14 6.20 19.97
N LEU A 43 -19.86 6.94 20.81
CA LEU A 43 -21.23 6.61 21.20
C LEU A 43 -22.28 7.30 20.32
N GLY A 44 -21.96 8.51 19.83
CA GLY A 44 -22.82 9.30 18.95
C GLY A 44 -22.62 10.80 19.15
N TYR A 45 -23.57 11.61 18.69
CA TYR A 45 -23.53 13.07 18.75
C TYR A 45 -24.79 13.68 19.37
N ASP A 46 -24.68 14.84 20.01
CA ASP A 46 -25.80 15.46 20.73
C ASP A 46 -26.92 16.01 19.83
N LYS A 47 -26.62 16.55 18.63
CA LYS A 47 -27.68 17.09 17.75
C LYS A 47 -28.42 16.03 16.95
N VAL A 48 -27.68 15.11 16.33
CA VAL A 48 -28.28 14.13 15.40
C VAL A 48 -28.89 12.95 16.16
N ASP A 49 -28.25 12.50 17.24
CA ASP A 49 -28.72 11.36 18.03
C ASP A 49 -29.48 11.79 19.29
N SER A 50 -29.70 13.10 19.49
CA SER A 50 -30.34 13.68 20.69
C SER A 50 -29.69 13.20 22.01
N LEU A 51 -28.37 12.97 22.00
CA LEU A 51 -27.66 12.37 23.13
C LEU A 51 -27.42 13.36 24.27
N THR A 52 -27.96 13.02 25.44
CA THR A 52 -27.63 13.63 26.73
C THR A 52 -26.52 12.85 27.42
N ASP A 53 -25.85 13.46 28.41
CA ASP A 53 -24.81 12.80 29.21
C ASP A 53 -25.32 11.49 29.85
N ILE A 54 -26.59 11.46 30.28
CA ILE A 54 -27.23 10.28 30.89
C ILE A 54 -27.40 9.15 29.86
N ASN A 55 -27.95 9.47 28.69
CA ASN A 55 -28.18 8.46 27.65
C ASN A 55 -26.86 7.94 27.07
N ALA A 56 -25.87 8.82 26.92
CA ALA A 56 -24.52 8.44 26.52
C ALA A 56 -23.84 7.56 27.59
N TYR A 57 -24.07 7.81 28.88
CA TYR A 57 -23.56 6.96 29.94
C TYR A 57 -24.17 5.55 29.92
N ASN A 58 -25.48 5.43 29.66
CA ASN A 58 -26.13 4.13 29.52
C ASN A 58 -25.54 3.31 28.35
N LEU A 59 -25.28 3.95 27.21
CA LEU A 59 -24.61 3.31 26.06
C LEU A 59 -23.17 2.87 26.38
N LEU A 60 -22.48 3.61 27.25
CA LEU A 60 -21.15 3.24 27.73
C LEU A 60 -21.20 2.00 28.62
N GLU A 61 -22.17 1.91 29.53
CA GLU A 61 -22.34 0.74 30.41
C GLU A 61 -22.78 -0.50 29.64
N GLU A 62 -23.66 -0.37 28.65
CA GLU A 62 -23.99 -1.45 27.71
C GLU A 62 -22.76 -1.92 26.93
N TYR A 63 -21.91 -0.99 26.51
CA TYR A 63 -20.67 -1.35 25.84
C TYR A 63 -19.69 -2.06 26.78
N LYS A 64 -19.56 -1.63 28.05
CA LYS A 64 -18.76 -2.35 29.06
C LYS A 64 -19.28 -3.75 29.31
N SER A 65 -20.59 -3.91 29.47
CA SER A 65 -21.20 -5.21 29.74
C SER A 65 -20.98 -6.20 28.60
N SER A 66 -21.08 -5.72 27.35
CA SER A 66 -20.79 -6.51 26.13
C SER A 66 -19.35 -7.06 26.08
N LEU A 67 -18.41 -6.46 26.80
CA LEU A 67 -17.00 -6.85 26.84
C LEU A 67 -16.62 -7.70 28.06
N SER A 68 -17.54 -7.85 29.03
CA SER A 68 -17.27 -8.42 30.36
C SER A 68 -17.61 -9.91 30.51
N THR A 69 -18.01 -10.61 29.46
CA THR A 69 -18.32 -12.06 29.53
C THR A 69 -17.11 -12.94 29.19
N PRO A 70 -16.49 -13.55 30.23
CA PRO A 70 -16.05 -14.94 30.18
C PRO A 70 -16.81 -15.80 31.20
N SER A 71 -17.04 -17.05 30.82
CA SER A 71 -17.72 -18.13 31.55
C SER A 71 -17.28 -18.33 33.01
N LYS A 72 -18.24 -18.39 33.96
CA LYS A 72 -18.45 -19.47 34.96
C LYS A 72 -19.57 -19.08 35.95
N LEU A 73 -20.42 -20.06 36.26
CA LEU A 73 -21.46 -20.03 37.28
C LEU A 73 -20.86 -19.86 38.69
N THR A 74 -21.46 -19.01 39.55
CA THR A 74 -21.79 -19.35 40.95
C THR A 74 -22.80 -18.38 41.58
N LYS A 75 -23.53 -18.90 42.56
CA LYS A 75 -24.80 -18.48 43.18
C LYS A 75 -24.76 -17.21 44.04
N GLN A 76 -25.88 -16.50 44.03
CA GLN A 76 -26.67 -15.88 45.14
C GLN A 76 -27.27 -14.59 44.57
N GLY A 77 -28.58 -14.35 44.44
CA GLY A 77 -29.74 -14.79 45.17
C GLY A 77 -30.64 -13.56 45.27
N ILE A 78 -31.76 -13.52 44.56
CA ILE A 78 -32.99 -12.76 44.89
C ILE A 78 -34.13 -13.44 44.13
N LYS A 79 -35.13 -13.84 44.91
CA LYS A 79 -36.37 -14.49 44.49
C LYS A 79 -37.26 -13.48 43.76
N SER A 80 -37.82 -13.85 42.61
CA SER A 80 -39.25 -13.65 42.31
C SER A 80 -39.64 -14.35 41.01
N SER A 81 -40.79 -15.04 41.09
CA SER A 81 -41.65 -15.51 40.00
C SER A 81 -41.08 -16.48 38.94
N LYS A 82 -41.34 -17.77 39.19
CA LYS A 82 -41.45 -18.82 38.17
C LYS A 82 -42.40 -18.37 37.05
N LYS A 83 -41.86 -18.13 35.85
CA LYS A 83 -42.49 -18.57 34.60
C LYS A 83 -41.46 -19.40 33.85
N SER A 84 -41.75 -20.69 33.77
CA SER A 84 -41.01 -21.70 33.03
C SER A 84 -40.87 -21.28 31.57
N ILE A 85 -39.70 -20.80 31.18
CA ILE A 85 -39.26 -20.83 29.79
C ILE A 85 -38.17 -21.88 29.72
N ILE A 86 -38.59 -23.07 29.29
CA ILE A 86 -37.72 -24.16 28.87
C ILE A 86 -36.76 -23.58 27.83
N LYS A 87 -35.48 -23.44 28.17
CA LYS A 87 -34.42 -23.30 27.16
C LYS A 87 -34.38 -24.62 26.39
N LYS A 88 -35.05 -24.66 25.24
CA LYS A 88 -34.69 -25.63 24.21
C LYS A 88 -33.40 -25.10 23.60
N ASP A 89 -32.29 -25.77 23.87
CA ASP A 89 -31.15 -25.79 22.97
C ASP A 89 -31.62 -26.41 21.65
N ILE A 90 -32.14 -25.57 20.76
CA ILE A 90 -32.43 -25.94 19.39
C ILE A 90 -31.17 -25.59 18.60
N ASN A 91 -30.20 -26.50 18.59
CA ASN A 91 -29.17 -26.54 17.56
C ASN A 91 -29.71 -27.42 16.42
N THR A 92 -30.91 -27.12 15.90
CA THR A 92 -31.49 -27.87 14.79
C THR A 92 -30.96 -27.33 13.47
N ASN A 93 -30.90 -28.22 12.48
CA ASN A 93 -30.58 -27.85 11.10
C ASN A 93 -31.51 -26.76 10.55
N GLU A 94 -32.70 -26.57 11.13
CA GLU A 94 -33.67 -25.53 10.77
C GLU A 94 -33.18 -24.11 11.11
N ASP A 95 -32.55 -23.89 12.26
CA ASP A 95 -32.03 -22.58 12.64
C ASP A 95 -30.81 -22.20 11.79
N LYS A 96 -29.97 -23.18 11.45
CA LYS A 96 -28.87 -23.00 10.47
C LYS A 96 -29.42 -22.70 9.07
N ALA A 97 -30.45 -23.44 8.63
CA ALA A 97 -31.09 -23.23 7.34
C ALA A 97 -31.76 -21.86 7.25
N LYS A 98 -32.38 -21.39 8.34
CA LYS A 98 -32.98 -20.04 8.41
C LYS A 98 -31.90 -18.96 8.28
N LYS A 99 -30.78 -19.10 9.00
CA LYS A 99 -29.66 -18.17 8.92
C LYS A 99 -29.05 -18.12 7.51
N ILE A 100 -28.86 -19.26 6.86
CA ILE A 100 -28.39 -19.36 5.48
C ILE A 100 -29.39 -18.73 4.50
N LYS A 101 -30.70 -18.92 4.71
CA LYS A 101 -31.74 -18.27 3.90
C LYS A 101 -31.72 -16.75 4.04
N ASP A 102 -31.56 -16.24 5.26
CA ASP A 102 -31.49 -14.80 5.51
C ASP A 102 -30.21 -14.19 4.89
N GLU A 103 -29.08 -14.90 4.99
CA GLU A 103 -27.81 -14.50 4.36
C GLU A 103 -27.90 -14.53 2.82
N ASN A 104 -28.50 -15.58 2.24
CA ASN A 104 -28.74 -15.63 0.80
C ASN A 104 -29.70 -14.52 0.33
N LYS A 105 -30.73 -14.20 1.11
CA LYS A 105 -31.65 -13.09 0.79
C LYS A 105 -30.91 -11.75 0.82
N PHE A 106 -30.03 -11.55 1.79
CA PHE A 106 -29.17 -10.37 1.88
C PHE A 106 -28.18 -10.29 0.72
N LEU A 107 -27.47 -11.37 0.40
CA LEU A 107 -26.55 -11.44 -0.74
C LEU A 107 -27.28 -11.18 -2.07
N ASN A 108 -28.47 -11.77 -2.26
CA ASN A 108 -29.30 -11.50 -3.44
C ASN A 108 -29.77 -10.04 -3.50
N SER A 109 -30.03 -9.39 -2.37
CA SER A 109 -30.37 -7.97 -2.35
C SER A 109 -29.21 -7.05 -2.76
N ILE A 110 -27.97 -7.48 -2.53
CA ILE A 110 -26.75 -6.74 -2.92
C ILE A 110 -26.40 -7.01 -4.39
N ILE A 111 -26.41 -8.28 -4.78
CA ILE A 111 -25.94 -8.74 -6.08
C ILE A 111 -27.01 -8.50 -7.17
N GLY A 112 -28.29 -8.37 -6.78
CA GLY A 112 -29.40 -8.32 -7.72
C GLY A 112 -29.60 -9.68 -8.40
N ASN A 113 -30.02 -9.67 -9.67
CA ASN A 113 -30.05 -10.90 -10.46
C ASN A 113 -28.62 -11.25 -10.90
N TYR A 114 -27.97 -12.14 -10.15
CA TYR A 114 -26.61 -12.60 -10.43
C TYR A 114 -26.43 -13.19 -11.85
N LYS A 115 -27.53 -13.58 -12.51
CA LYS A 115 -27.53 -14.08 -13.90
C LYS A 115 -27.31 -12.98 -14.94
N ASP A 116 -27.57 -11.72 -14.59
CA ASP A 116 -27.39 -10.56 -15.47
C ASP A 116 -25.99 -9.92 -15.29
N ILE A 117 -25.17 -10.45 -14.37
CA ILE A 117 -23.81 -9.98 -14.15
C ILE A 117 -22.92 -10.50 -15.27
N ASP A 118 -22.22 -9.58 -15.92
CA ASP A 118 -21.16 -9.90 -16.86
C ASP A 118 -20.15 -10.87 -16.21
N LEU A 119 -20.07 -12.08 -16.74
CA LEU A 119 -19.21 -13.15 -16.24
C LEU A 119 -17.73 -12.73 -16.19
N SER A 120 -17.30 -11.84 -17.09
CA SER A 120 -15.94 -11.31 -17.11
C SER A 120 -15.66 -10.43 -15.87
N ILE A 121 -16.64 -9.63 -15.44
CA ILE A 121 -16.54 -8.81 -14.23
C ILE A 121 -16.50 -9.69 -13.00
N LEU A 122 -17.33 -10.72 -12.94
CA LEU A 122 -17.35 -11.68 -11.84
C LEU A 122 -16.00 -12.41 -11.72
N GLN A 123 -15.49 -12.94 -12.83
CA GLN A 123 -14.19 -13.61 -12.87
C GLN A 123 -13.05 -12.67 -12.42
N ALA A 124 -13.04 -11.43 -12.91
CA ALA A 124 -12.06 -10.42 -12.50
C ALA A 124 -12.18 -10.06 -11.00
N GLY A 125 -13.39 -10.02 -10.46
CA GLY A 125 -13.66 -9.79 -9.04
C GLY A 125 -13.12 -10.92 -8.17
N ILE A 126 -13.45 -12.17 -8.53
CA ILE A 126 -12.96 -13.38 -7.84
C ILE A 126 -11.44 -13.43 -7.89
N GLN A 127 -10.83 -13.20 -9.06
CA GLN A 127 -9.38 -13.20 -9.21
C GLN A 127 -8.72 -12.17 -8.28
N LYS A 128 -9.29 -10.97 -8.14
CA LYS A 128 -8.76 -9.95 -7.20
C LYS A 128 -8.77 -10.42 -5.74
N VAL A 129 -9.73 -11.24 -5.34
CA VAL A 129 -9.77 -11.81 -3.97
C VAL A 129 -8.63 -12.81 -3.80
N TYR A 130 -8.45 -13.73 -4.75
CA TYR A 130 -7.33 -14.69 -4.72
C TYR A 130 -5.97 -13.99 -4.77
N ASP A 131 -5.81 -13.01 -5.65
CA ASP A 131 -4.61 -12.18 -5.76
C ASP A 131 -4.27 -11.51 -4.41
N GLY A 132 -5.29 -10.96 -3.74
CA GLY A 132 -5.15 -10.35 -2.42
C GLY A 132 -4.70 -11.34 -1.35
N ALA A 133 -5.31 -12.53 -1.32
CA ALA A 133 -4.96 -13.59 -0.37
C ALA A 133 -3.54 -14.12 -0.60
N GLN A 134 -3.13 -14.28 -1.86
CA GLN A 134 -1.76 -14.68 -2.21
C GLN A 134 -0.73 -13.65 -1.72
N MET A 135 -0.99 -12.36 -1.99
CA MET A 135 -0.09 -11.26 -1.62
C MET A 135 0.06 -11.05 -0.12
N GLN A 136 -1.00 -11.34 0.65
CA GLN A 136 -1.00 -11.18 2.10
C GLN A 136 0.14 -11.94 2.78
N LYS A 137 0.47 -13.14 2.28
CA LYS A 137 1.57 -13.96 2.82
C LYS A 137 2.92 -13.25 2.71
N TYR A 138 3.20 -12.62 1.57
CA TYR A 138 4.44 -11.86 1.35
C TYR A 138 4.44 -10.52 2.08
N GLN A 139 3.27 -9.92 2.30
CA GLN A 139 3.16 -8.71 3.12
C GLN A 139 3.47 -8.97 4.59
N ILE A 140 3.19 -10.17 5.11
CA ILE A 140 3.64 -10.60 6.44
C ILE A 140 5.18 -10.65 6.48
N GLU A 141 5.81 -11.20 5.44
CA GLU A 141 7.26 -11.25 5.34
C GLU A 141 7.88 -9.84 5.23
N LEU A 142 7.23 -8.88 4.56
CA LEU A 142 7.69 -7.48 4.55
C LEU A 142 7.69 -6.85 5.95
N ILE A 143 6.75 -7.23 6.81
CA ILE A 143 6.71 -6.77 8.21
C ILE A 143 7.90 -7.37 9.00
N LYS A 144 8.24 -8.65 8.77
CA LYS A 144 9.39 -9.30 9.40
C LYS A 144 10.71 -8.65 8.94
N MET A 145 10.86 -8.47 7.63
CA MET A 145 12.00 -7.77 7.03
C MET A 145 12.14 -6.35 7.61
N GLN A 146 11.05 -5.59 7.71
CA GLN A 146 11.08 -4.25 8.31
C GLN A 146 11.57 -4.26 9.76
N LYS A 147 11.07 -5.20 10.59
CA LYS A 147 11.54 -5.36 11.97
C LYS A 147 13.02 -5.73 12.03
N TYR A 148 13.49 -6.56 11.11
CA TYR A 148 14.89 -6.90 11.01
C TYR A 148 15.75 -5.67 10.69
N LEU A 149 15.36 -4.85 9.70
CA LEU A 149 16.05 -3.59 9.39
C LEU A 149 16.15 -2.69 10.63
N GLU A 150 15.05 -2.53 11.36
CA GLU A 150 14.99 -1.74 12.61
C GLU A 150 15.97 -2.28 13.66
N LYS A 151 15.93 -3.59 13.93
CA LYS A 151 16.81 -4.25 14.90
C LYS A 151 18.28 -4.17 14.51
N SER A 152 18.60 -4.32 13.23
CA SER A 152 19.98 -4.36 12.72
C SER A 152 20.53 -2.99 12.36
N GLY A 153 19.72 -1.92 12.43
CA GLY A 153 20.10 -0.58 11.99
C GLY A 153 20.44 -0.47 10.49
N LYS A 154 19.98 -1.42 9.66
CA LYS A 154 20.30 -1.41 8.21
C LYS A 154 19.47 -0.35 7.48
N LYS A 155 20.08 0.24 6.46
CA LYS A 155 19.50 1.31 5.65
C LYS A 155 19.04 0.73 4.32
N MET A 156 17.82 1.02 3.88
CA MET A 156 17.30 0.49 2.61
C MET A 156 16.74 1.60 1.72
N ILE A 157 17.11 1.58 0.44
CA ILE A 157 16.55 2.43 -0.61
C ILE A 157 15.98 1.52 -1.71
N ILE A 158 14.75 1.78 -2.12
CA ILE A 158 14.08 1.06 -3.21
C ILE A 158 13.67 2.07 -4.27
N LEU A 159 14.25 1.97 -5.47
CA LEU A 159 13.93 2.82 -6.60
C LEU A 159 12.86 2.16 -7.47
N PHE A 160 11.76 2.86 -7.70
CA PHE A 160 10.73 2.47 -8.66
C PHE A 160 10.85 3.37 -9.88
N GLU A 161 11.41 2.82 -10.96
CA GLU A 161 11.48 3.44 -12.28
C GLU A 161 10.64 2.69 -13.30
N GLY A 162 10.45 3.31 -14.46
CA GLY A 162 9.65 2.76 -15.55
C GLY A 162 8.75 3.82 -16.19
N ARG A 163 8.23 3.50 -17.38
CA ARG A 163 7.35 4.38 -18.16
C ARG A 163 6.11 4.82 -17.36
N ASP A 164 5.47 5.89 -17.81
CA ASP A 164 4.17 6.25 -17.28
C ASP A 164 3.14 5.15 -17.51
N ALA A 165 2.19 5.06 -16.58
CA ALA A 165 1.22 3.98 -16.50
C ALA A 165 1.77 2.54 -16.33
N SER A 166 3.08 2.34 -16.12
CA SER A 166 3.67 1.01 -15.87
C SER A 166 3.22 0.34 -14.55
N GLY A 167 2.84 1.11 -13.54
CA GLY A 167 2.22 0.58 -12.31
C GLY A 167 3.00 0.80 -11.00
N LYS A 168 4.10 1.56 -11.04
CA LYS A 168 4.98 1.93 -9.92
C LYS A 168 4.25 2.28 -8.62
N GLY A 169 3.50 3.39 -8.59
CA GLY A 169 2.75 3.81 -7.39
C GLY A 169 1.72 2.78 -6.90
N GLY A 170 1.20 1.93 -7.79
CA GLY A 170 0.34 0.81 -7.40
C GLY A 170 1.10 -0.32 -6.70
N ALA A 171 2.36 -0.57 -7.08
CA ALA A 171 3.24 -1.51 -6.41
C ALA A 171 3.69 -0.97 -5.05
N ILE A 172 4.14 0.28 -4.99
CA ILE A 172 4.50 0.97 -3.74
C ILE A 172 3.34 0.88 -2.73
N ARG A 173 2.13 1.26 -3.14
CA ARG A 173 0.94 1.22 -2.26
C ARG A 173 0.61 -0.18 -1.74
N ARG A 174 0.91 -1.23 -2.50
CA ARG A 174 0.64 -2.61 -2.09
C ARG A 174 1.73 -3.16 -1.19
N MET A 175 2.99 -2.83 -1.47
CA MET A 175 4.14 -3.17 -0.63
C MET A 175 4.01 -2.55 0.77
N THR A 176 3.74 -1.25 0.83
CA THR A 176 3.71 -0.50 2.10
C THR A 176 2.40 -0.62 2.88
N ARG A 177 1.38 -1.30 2.34
CA ARG A 177 0.01 -1.30 2.88
C ARG A 177 -0.08 -1.65 4.37
N TYR A 178 0.76 -2.58 4.83
CA TYR A 178 0.76 -3.07 6.21
C TYR A 178 2.08 -2.82 6.95
N MET A 179 3.03 -2.14 6.31
CA MET A 179 4.30 -1.78 6.95
C MET A 179 4.07 -0.68 7.99
N ASN A 180 4.92 -0.62 9.02
CA ASN A 180 4.90 0.43 10.01
C ASN A 180 5.41 1.74 9.40
N ALA A 181 4.53 2.74 9.26
CA ALA A 181 4.82 4.03 8.64
C ALA A 181 5.88 4.88 9.39
N ARG A 182 6.31 4.47 10.58
CA ARG A 182 7.42 5.11 11.29
C ARG A 182 8.80 4.75 10.73
N HIS A 183 8.91 3.60 10.07
CA HIS A 183 10.19 3.06 9.60
C HIS A 183 10.22 2.86 8.09
N TYR A 184 9.27 3.48 7.37
CA TYR A 184 9.39 3.65 5.93
C TYR A 184 8.91 5.03 5.51
N ARG A 185 9.46 5.53 4.40
CA ARG A 185 8.98 6.75 3.74
C ARG A 185 8.82 6.50 2.25
N VAL A 186 7.80 7.12 1.66
CA VAL A 186 7.63 7.17 0.20
C VAL A 186 8.01 8.57 -0.25
N VAL A 187 8.98 8.65 -1.15
CA VAL A 187 9.50 9.91 -1.70
C VAL A 187 9.02 10.01 -3.14
N ALA A 188 8.23 11.04 -3.44
CA ALA A 188 7.75 11.36 -4.77
C ALA A 188 8.00 12.85 -5.03
N LEU A 189 9.19 13.16 -5.56
CA LEU A 189 9.60 14.54 -5.80
C LEU A 189 8.96 15.10 -7.07
N GLY A 190 8.54 16.36 -7.01
CA GLY A 190 8.08 17.11 -8.17
C GLY A 190 9.22 17.62 -9.05
N LYS A 191 8.87 18.54 -9.96
CA LYS A 191 9.85 19.30 -10.75
C LYS A 191 10.81 20.06 -9.82
N PRO A 192 12.12 20.12 -10.13
CA PRO A 192 13.07 20.86 -9.29
C PRO A 192 12.76 22.36 -9.28
N THR A 193 12.92 23.00 -8.12
CA THR A 193 12.87 24.47 -7.99
C THR A 193 14.06 25.14 -8.69
N GLU A 194 14.01 26.46 -8.92
CA GLU A 194 15.14 27.19 -9.50
C GLU A 194 16.44 27.02 -8.69
N THR A 195 16.35 27.07 -7.36
CA THR A 195 17.49 26.76 -6.49
C THR A 195 18.01 25.33 -6.70
N GLN A 196 17.12 24.33 -6.75
CA GLN A 196 17.52 22.94 -6.96
C GLN A 196 18.13 22.68 -8.35
N LYS A 197 17.76 23.47 -9.38
CA LYS A 197 18.40 23.42 -10.69
C LYS A 197 19.83 23.95 -10.66
N GLY A 198 20.12 24.91 -9.79
CA GLY A 198 21.46 25.46 -9.57
C GLY A 198 22.34 24.65 -8.60
N GLN A 199 21.76 23.70 -7.87
CA GLN A 199 22.47 22.80 -6.96
C GLN A 199 23.11 21.62 -7.69
N TRP A 200 23.95 20.87 -6.96
CA TRP A 200 24.37 19.55 -7.40
C TRP A 200 23.15 18.63 -7.54
N PHE A 201 23.05 17.91 -8.68
CA PHE A 201 21.84 17.18 -9.05
C PHE A 201 21.35 16.18 -7.99
N PHE A 202 22.28 15.48 -7.32
CA PHE A 202 21.94 14.47 -6.31
C PHE A 202 21.48 15.07 -4.98
N GLN A 203 21.79 16.34 -4.70
CA GLN A 203 21.56 16.97 -3.39
C GLN A 203 20.10 16.86 -2.93
N LYS A 204 19.14 17.19 -3.82
CA LYS A 204 17.71 17.10 -3.51
C LYS A 204 17.22 15.68 -3.17
N TYR A 205 17.94 14.64 -3.60
CA TYR A 205 17.57 13.24 -3.29
C TYR A 205 18.20 12.77 -1.98
N ILE A 206 19.44 13.18 -1.72
CA ILE A 206 20.21 12.78 -0.53
C ILE A 206 19.53 13.26 0.76
N GLU A 207 18.86 14.41 0.74
CA GLU A 207 18.06 14.92 1.87
C GLU A 207 16.98 13.94 2.35
N HIS A 208 16.58 13.00 1.50
CA HIS A 208 15.54 12.02 1.82
C HIS A 208 16.07 10.64 2.19
N PHE A 209 17.38 10.43 2.26
CA PHE A 209 17.96 9.11 2.48
C PHE A 209 17.58 8.52 3.85
N PRO A 210 17.56 7.18 3.98
CA PRO A 210 17.22 6.50 5.22
C PRO A 210 18.26 6.75 6.31
N THR A 211 17.82 6.86 7.55
CA THR A 211 18.67 6.53 8.70
C THR A 211 18.62 5.02 9.00
N GLY A 212 19.42 4.55 9.96
CA GLY A 212 19.45 3.15 10.36
C GLY A 212 18.06 2.63 10.74
N GLY A 213 17.65 1.51 10.14
CA GLY A 213 16.34 0.91 10.36
C GLY A 213 15.21 1.44 9.48
N GLU A 214 15.48 2.42 8.61
CA GLU A 214 14.49 2.94 7.66
C GLU A 214 14.59 2.30 6.27
N ALA A 215 13.42 2.12 5.64
CA ALA A 215 13.30 1.85 4.21
C ALA A 215 12.69 3.06 3.47
N VAL A 216 13.38 3.58 2.46
CA VAL A 216 12.88 4.70 1.65
C VAL A 216 12.55 4.21 0.24
N LEU A 217 11.29 4.38 -0.16
CA LEU A 217 10.77 3.99 -1.47
C LEU A 217 10.64 5.24 -2.34
N PHE A 218 11.40 5.31 -3.43
CA PHE A 218 11.38 6.41 -4.39
C PHE A 218 10.39 6.09 -5.53
N ASP A 219 9.28 6.83 -5.63
CA ASP A 219 8.40 6.83 -6.82
C ASP A 219 9.01 7.80 -7.84
N ARG A 220 9.81 7.25 -8.76
CA ARG A 220 10.87 7.96 -9.49
C ARG A 220 12.00 8.45 -8.58
N SER A 221 13.16 8.68 -9.19
CA SER A 221 14.43 8.87 -8.50
C SER A 221 15.37 9.79 -9.30
N TRP A 222 16.67 9.77 -8.97
CA TRP A 222 17.71 10.44 -9.76
C TRP A 222 17.75 9.97 -11.23
N TYR A 223 17.22 8.78 -11.54
CA TYR A 223 17.07 8.29 -12.91
C TYR A 223 16.07 9.06 -13.78
N ASN A 224 15.35 10.06 -13.24
CA ASN A 224 14.67 11.05 -14.07
C ASN A 224 15.61 11.67 -15.11
N ARG A 225 16.89 11.89 -14.76
CA ARG A 225 17.92 12.41 -15.68
C ARG A 225 18.36 11.40 -16.74
N ALA A 226 18.20 10.10 -16.49
CA ALA A 226 18.47 9.07 -17.49
C ALA A 226 17.32 8.91 -18.51
N MET A 227 16.10 9.24 -18.09
CA MET A 227 14.87 8.86 -18.79
C MET A 227 14.08 10.08 -19.28
N VAL A 228 13.35 10.74 -18.38
CA VAL A 228 12.34 11.75 -18.74
C VAL A 228 12.99 13.07 -19.15
N GLU A 229 14.03 13.51 -18.43
CA GLU A 229 14.65 14.81 -18.69
C GLU A 229 15.27 14.94 -20.10
N PRO A 230 16.04 13.96 -20.62
CA PRO A 230 16.63 14.09 -21.95
C PRO A 230 15.60 13.95 -23.09
N VAL A 231 14.49 13.22 -22.89
CA VAL A 231 13.43 13.08 -23.91
C VAL A 231 12.67 14.39 -24.10
N PHE A 232 12.37 15.09 -23.01
CA PHE A 232 11.62 16.36 -23.04
C PHE A 232 12.52 17.61 -23.01
N GLY A 233 13.84 17.46 -23.06
CA GLY A 233 14.78 18.59 -23.04
C GLY A 233 14.85 19.34 -21.70
N PHE A 234 14.54 18.69 -20.57
CA PHE A 234 14.65 19.29 -19.24
C PHE A 234 16.07 19.27 -18.68
N CYS A 235 17.01 18.60 -19.36
CA CYS A 235 18.44 18.67 -19.09
C CYS A 235 19.22 18.87 -20.39
N THR A 236 20.40 19.50 -20.30
CA THR A 236 21.30 19.60 -21.46
C THR A 236 21.96 18.25 -21.75
N PRO A 237 22.44 18.00 -22.99
CA PRO A 237 23.20 16.79 -23.31
C PRO A 237 24.41 16.58 -22.38
N LYS A 238 25.09 17.68 -22.02
CA LYS A 238 26.20 17.66 -21.06
C LYS A 238 25.76 17.18 -19.67
N GLN A 239 24.63 17.67 -19.16
CA GLN A 239 24.10 17.23 -17.85
C GLN A 239 23.68 15.76 -17.86
N TYR A 240 23.12 15.27 -18.98
CA TYR A 240 22.79 13.86 -19.16
C TYR A 240 24.04 12.99 -19.11
N GLU A 241 25.09 13.32 -19.87
CA GLU A 241 26.32 12.51 -19.90
C GLU A 241 27.04 12.49 -18.55
N ILE A 242 27.18 13.65 -17.89
CA ILE A 242 27.76 13.73 -16.53
C ILE A 242 27.00 12.80 -15.58
N PHE A 243 25.67 12.86 -15.57
CA PHE A 243 24.87 11.97 -14.73
C PHE A 243 25.11 10.49 -15.05
N MET A 244 25.16 10.13 -16.33
CA MET A 244 25.33 8.75 -16.77
C MET A 244 26.73 8.20 -16.48
N GLU A 245 27.75 9.04 -16.39
CA GLU A 245 29.11 8.68 -15.96
C GLU A 245 29.19 8.54 -14.43
N ASP A 246 28.54 9.43 -13.68
CA ASP A 246 28.69 9.52 -12.23
C ASP A 246 27.77 8.56 -11.43
N VAL A 247 26.58 8.25 -11.95
CA VAL A 247 25.53 7.58 -11.16
C VAL A 247 25.95 6.22 -10.60
N VAL A 248 26.76 5.45 -11.34
CA VAL A 248 27.23 4.14 -10.86
C VAL A 248 28.21 4.29 -9.71
N ASN A 249 29.10 5.29 -9.76
CA ASN A 249 30.04 5.58 -8.67
C ASN A 249 29.30 6.07 -7.44
N PHE A 250 28.33 6.98 -7.63
CA PHE A 250 27.44 7.45 -6.57
C PHE A 250 26.75 6.27 -5.87
N GLU A 251 26.11 5.38 -6.62
CA GLU A 251 25.43 4.20 -6.06
C GLU A 251 26.37 3.20 -5.39
N HIS A 252 27.57 3.02 -5.95
CA HIS A 252 28.59 2.18 -5.35
C HIS A 252 29.01 2.69 -3.96
N ASP A 253 29.15 4.01 -3.80
CA ASP A 253 29.44 4.60 -2.50
C ASP A 253 28.29 4.40 -1.51
N LEU A 254 27.03 4.42 -1.95
CA LEU A 254 25.88 4.10 -1.10
C LEU A 254 25.95 2.66 -0.58
N VAL A 255 26.19 1.71 -1.48
CA VAL A 255 26.28 0.28 -1.14
C VAL A 255 27.45 0.01 -0.19
N ARG A 256 28.60 0.68 -0.38
CA ARG A 256 29.76 0.60 0.54
C ARG A 256 29.47 1.12 1.94
N GLN A 257 28.46 1.97 2.10
CA GLN A 257 28.01 2.50 3.39
C GLN A 257 26.85 1.68 3.99
N ASP A 258 26.73 0.41 3.58
CA ASP A 258 25.71 -0.54 4.02
C ASP A 258 24.27 -0.09 3.72
N ILE A 259 24.07 0.69 2.65
CA ILE A 259 22.75 0.97 2.12
C ILE A 259 22.38 -0.15 1.14
N ILE A 260 21.34 -0.90 1.49
CA ILE A 260 20.71 -1.87 0.60
C ILE A 260 19.97 -1.09 -0.50
N LEU A 261 20.53 -1.07 -1.71
CA LEU A 261 19.96 -0.37 -2.85
C LEU A 261 19.29 -1.36 -3.82
N VAL A 262 17.96 -1.29 -3.91
CA VAL A 262 17.16 -2.11 -4.84
C VAL A 262 16.64 -1.23 -5.97
N LYS A 263 16.98 -1.55 -7.22
CA LYS A 263 16.53 -0.82 -8.41
C LYS A 263 15.53 -1.66 -9.21
N LEU A 264 14.31 -1.15 -9.37
CA LEU A 264 13.23 -1.81 -10.09
C LEU A 264 12.81 -0.99 -11.31
N TYR A 265 12.83 -1.59 -12.50
CA TYR A 265 12.29 -0.98 -13.71
C TYR A 265 11.00 -1.69 -14.13
N PHE A 266 9.87 -1.01 -14.02
CA PHE A 266 8.56 -1.51 -14.45
C PHE A 266 8.41 -1.33 -15.97
N SER A 267 8.55 -2.42 -16.71
CA SER A 267 8.39 -2.44 -18.18
C SER A 267 6.96 -2.81 -18.53
N VAL A 268 6.25 -1.91 -19.22
CA VAL A 268 4.91 -2.15 -19.77
C VAL A 268 5.01 -2.20 -21.29
N SER A 269 4.15 -2.96 -21.97
CA SER A 269 4.05 -2.93 -23.44
C SER A 269 3.35 -1.66 -23.94
N LYS A 270 3.62 -1.25 -25.19
CA LYS A 270 3.02 -0.05 -25.79
C LYS A 270 1.49 -0.12 -25.79
N ALA A 271 0.94 -1.26 -26.20
CA ALA A 271 -0.49 -1.53 -26.20
C ALA A 271 -1.12 -1.42 -24.81
N MET A 272 -0.51 -2.06 -23.80
CA MET A 272 -1.00 -2.00 -22.43
C MET A 272 -0.86 -0.60 -21.80
N GLN A 273 0.16 0.16 -22.19
CA GLN A 273 0.28 1.56 -21.76
C GLN A 273 -0.89 2.39 -22.31
N LEU A 274 -1.20 2.26 -23.60
CA LEU A 274 -2.31 2.94 -24.25
C LEU A 274 -3.66 2.57 -23.59
N GLU A 275 -3.91 1.27 -23.38
CA GLU A 275 -5.11 0.79 -22.68
C GLU A 275 -5.25 1.43 -21.29
N ARG A 276 -4.14 1.57 -20.56
CA ARG A 276 -4.14 2.19 -19.23
C ARG A 276 -4.37 3.69 -19.28
N PHE A 277 -3.94 4.38 -20.33
CA PHE A 277 -4.26 5.80 -20.52
C PHE A 277 -5.75 5.99 -20.81
N GLU A 278 -6.34 5.19 -21.71
CA GLU A 278 -7.79 5.23 -21.95
C GLU A 278 -8.61 4.90 -20.69
N SER A 279 -8.18 3.90 -19.92
CA SER A 279 -8.80 3.55 -18.63
C SER A 279 -8.69 4.67 -17.58
N ARG A 280 -7.67 5.53 -17.67
CA ARG A 280 -7.55 6.70 -16.78
C ARG A 280 -8.46 7.84 -17.25
N ARG A 281 -8.58 8.05 -18.56
CA ARG A 281 -9.42 9.09 -19.17
C ARG A 281 -10.89 8.93 -18.82
N THR A 282 -11.36 7.68 -18.86
CA THR A 282 -12.76 7.30 -18.58
C THR A 282 -13.09 7.14 -17.10
N SER A 283 -12.11 7.13 -16.20
CA SER A 283 -12.32 6.82 -14.78
C SER A 283 -12.17 8.08 -13.90
N PRO A 284 -13.25 8.58 -13.26
CA PRO A 284 -13.19 9.78 -12.41
C PRO A 284 -12.13 9.70 -11.29
N LEU A 285 -11.89 8.50 -10.75
CA LEU A 285 -10.91 8.27 -9.67
C LEU A 285 -9.45 8.25 -10.16
N LYS A 286 -9.21 8.26 -11.47
CA LYS A 286 -7.88 8.13 -12.08
C LYS A 286 -7.53 9.27 -13.03
N GLN A 287 -8.49 10.11 -13.42
CA GLN A 287 -8.28 11.23 -14.34
C GLN A 287 -7.13 12.16 -13.90
N TRP A 288 -7.01 12.41 -12.59
CA TRP A 288 -5.91 13.20 -12.02
C TRP A 288 -4.51 12.65 -12.30
N LYS A 289 -4.38 11.40 -12.75
CA LYS A 289 -3.10 10.74 -13.11
C LYS A 289 -2.69 10.95 -14.57
N LEU A 290 -3.47 11.70 -15.33
CA LEU A 290 -3.11 12.09 -16.70
C LEU A 290 -2.52 13.50 -16.67
N SER A 291 -1.34 13.63 -17.24
CA SER A 291 -0.70 14.91 -17.54
C SER A 291 -0.58 15.09 -19.05
N GLU A 292 -0.37 16.32 -19.52
CA GLU A 292 -0.12 16.59 -20.95
C GLU A 292 1.11 15.83 -21.47
N VAL A 293 2.13 15.70 -20.61
CA VAL A 293 3.36 14.93 -20.87
C VAL A 293 3.06 13.45 -21.12
N ASP A 294 2.05 12.88 -20.44
CA ASP A 294 1.65 11.48 -20.61
C ASP A 294 1.04 11.21 -22.00
N LEU A 295 0.36 12.19 -22.59
CA LEU A 295 -0.24 12.06 -23.92
C LEU A 295 0.84 12.00 -25.01
N GLN A 296 1.88 12.81 -24.87
CA GLN A 296 3.04 12.80 -25.78
C GLN A 296 3.91 11.54 -25.63
N ALA A 297 3.84 10.85 -24.49
CA ALA A 297 4.69 9.70 -24.20
C ALA A 297 4.41 8.48 -25.10
N GLN A 298 3.23 8.39 -25.73
CA GLN A 298 2.92 7.35 -26.72
C GLN A 298 3.61 7.60 -28.06
N ASP A 299 3.65 8.87 -28.49
CA ASP A 299 4.34 9.30 -29.71
C ASP A 299 5.85 9.18 -29.53
N LEU A 300 6.35 9.56 -28.36
CA LEU A 300 7.76 9.50 -28.00
C LEU A 300 8.23 8.11 -27.53
N TRP A 301 7.53 7.04 -27.95
CA TRP A 301 7.78 5.69 -27.46
C TRP A 301 9.24 5.28 -27.69
N ASP A 302 9.75 5.57 -28.89
CA ASP A 302 11.06 5.16 -29.39
C ASP A 302 12.22 5.96 -28.76
N GLU A 303 12.01 7.23 -28.41
CA GLU A 303 13.00 8.01 -27.67
C GLU A 303 13.15 7.49 -26.24
N PHE A 304 12.02 7.21 -25.57
CA PHE A 304 12.04 6.59 -24.24
C PHE A 304 12.65 5.19 -24.24
N SER A 305 12.44 4.46 -25.32
CA SER A 305 12.99 3.14 -25.58
C SER A 305 14.50 3.16 -25.66
N GLU A 306 15.05 4.08 -26.43
CA GLU A 306 16.49 4.31 -26.56
C GLU A 306 17.11 4.73 -25.22
N LYS A 307 16.45 5.65 -24.49
CA LYS A 307 16.91 6.07 -23.16
C LYS A 307 16.87 4.94 -22.12
N LYS A 308 15.84 4.09 -22.15
CA LYS A 308 15.80 2.86 -21.34
C LYS A 308 16.99 1.95 -21.68
N TYR A 309 17.28 1.75 -22.96
CA TYR A 309 18.39 0.90 -23.41
C TYR A 309 19.73 1.41 -22.85
N GLU A 310 20.04 2.68 -23.07
CA GLU A 310 21.28 3.30 -22.60
C GLU A 310 21.37 3.34 -21.07
N MET A 311 20.27 3.65 -20.38
CA MET A 311 20.20 3.58 -18.92
C MET A 311 20.56 2.19 -18.41
N LEU A 312 19.87 1.13 -18.87
CA LEU A 312 20.09 -0.23 -18.39
C LEU A 312 21.51 -0.72 -18.70
N LYS A 313 22.02 -0.41 -19.90
CA LYS A 313 23.34 -0.81 -20.37
C LYS A 313 24.48 -0.18 -19.56
N ARG A 314 24.39 1.11 -19.23
CA ARG A 314 25.47 1.85 -18.55
C ARG A 314 25.38 1.79 -17.04
N THR A 315 24.18 1.58 -16.47
CA THR A 315 23.95 1.79 -15.02
C THR A 315 23.59 0.53 -14.24
N SER A 316 23.50 -0.64 -14.89
CA SER A 316 23.41 -1.90 -14.15
C SER A 316 24.81 -2.34 -13.72
N SER A 317 25.05 -2.41 -12.41
CA SER A 317 26.32 -2.86 -11.85
C SER A 317 26.15 -4.11 -10.98
N ARG A 318 27.26 -4.75 -10.59
CA ARG A 318 27.23 -5.90 -9.69
C ARG A 318 26.76 -5.52 -8.28
N SER A 319 27.11 -4.31 -7.81
CA SER A 319 26.73 -3.82 -6.49
C SER A 319 25.28 -3.33 -6.43
N ALA A 320 24.77 -2.79 -7.54
CA ALA A 320 23.40 -2.29 -7.67
C ALA A 320 22.82 -2.70 -9.03
N PRO A 321 22.36 -3.96 -9.18
CA PRO A 321 21.77 -4.43 -10.42
C PRO A 321 20.38 -3.84 -10.65
N TRP A 322 20.00 -3.67 -11.91
CA TRP A 322 18.62 -3.40 -12.29
C TRP A 322 17.79 -4.68 -12.34
N ASN A 323 16.59 -4.66 -11.78
CA ASN A 323 15.59 -5.72 -11.95
C ASN A 323 14.49 -5.23 -12.88
N ILE A 324 14.31 -5.87 -14.03
CA ILE A 324 13.25 -5.49 -14.98
C ILE A 324 11.99 -6.29 -14.68
N VAL A 325 10.94 -5.60 -14.24
CA VAL A 325 9.66 -6.20 -13.89
C VAL A 325 8.66 -5.99 -15.03
N ARG A 326 8.30 -7.06 -15.75
CA ARG A 326 7.22 -7.03 -16.75
C ARG A 326 5.90 -6.76 -16.05
N SER A 327 5.28 -5.67 -16.43
CA SER A 327 4.24 -5.02 -15.63
C SER A 327 2.86 -5.05 -16.26
N ASP A 328 2.68 -5.72 -17.40
CA ASP A 328 1.39 -5.80 -18.10
C ASP A 328 0.30 -6.41 -17.21
N ASN A 329 0.62 -7.53 -16.55
CA ASN A 329 -0.16 -8.03 -15.43
C ASN A 329 0.27 -7.34 -14.12
N LYS A 330 -0.57 -6.43 -13.62
CA LYS A 330 -0.27 -5.66 -12.41
C LYS A 330 -0.11 -6.52 -11.16
N HIS A 331 -0.83 -7.64 -11.04
CA HIS A 331 -0.73 -8.49 -9.85
C HIS A 331 0.62 -9.21 -9.82
N LYS A 332 0.97 -9.90 -10.92
CA LYS A 332 2.27 -10.57 -11.05
C LYS A 332 3.45 -9.61 -10.81
N ALA A 333 3.40 -8.43 -11.40
CA ALA A 333 4.45 -7.42 -11.23
C ALA A 333 4.62 -6.96 -9.77
N ARG A 334 3.51 -6.83 -9.03
CA ARG A 334 3.56 -6.47 -7.60
C ARG A 334 4.15 -7.60 -6.77
N MET A 335 3.69 -8.83 -7.00
CA MET A 335 4.22 -10.01 -6.32
C MET A 335 5.72 -10.12 -6.53
N GLU A 336 6.16 -10.01 -7.78
CA GLU A 336 7.57 -10.11 -8.14
C GLU A 336 8.40 -8.98 -7.53
N SER A 337 7.90 -7.73 -7.57
CA SER A 337 8.58 -6.61 -6.91
C SER A 337 8.74 -6.81 -5.40
N ILE A 338 7.78 -7.46 -4.74
CA ILE A 338 7.88 -7.79 -3.31
C ILE A 338 8.90 -8.91 -3.11
N LYS A 339 8.90 -9.95 -3.95
CA LYS A 339 9.90 -11.04 -3.89
C LYS A 339 11.33 -10.49 -4.03
N ILE A 340 11.58 -9.61 -5.00
CA ILE A 340 12.88 -8.97 -5.21
C ILE A 340 13.34 -8.22 -3.95
N VAL A 341 12.45 -7.43 -3.35
CA VAL A 341 12.74 -6.69 -2.11
C VAL A 341 13.03 -7.63 -0.95
N LEU A 342 12.22 -8.68 -0.76
CA LEU A 342 12.44 -9.67 0.31
C LEU A 342 13.73 -10.47 0.09
N ASN A 343 14.13 -10.75 -1.15
CA ASN A 343 15.37 -11.44 -1.48
C ASN A 343 16.62 -10.57 -1.29
N SER A 344 16.46 -9.24 -1.22
CA SER A 344 17.59 -8.32 -1.00
C SER A 344 18.07 -8.26 0.45
N VAL A 345 17.34 -8.89 1.38
CA VAL A 345 17.62 -8.88 2.82
C VAL A 345 17.55 -10.29 3.37
N ASP A 346 18.56 -10.71 4.12
CA ASP A 346 18.50 -11.93 4.93
C ASP A 346 17.96 -11.58 6.31
N TYR A 347 16.66 -11.83 6.54
CA TYR A 347 15.93 -11.38 7.74
C TYR A 347 15.45 -12.56 8.59
N ASP A 348 15.34 -12.31 9.90
CA ASP A 348 14.89 -13.27 10.90
C ASP A 348 13.47 -13.82 10.61
N ASP A 349 13.22 -15.07 10.98
CA ASP A 349 11.91 -15.75 10.92
C ASP A 349 11.28 -15.85 9.52
N ARG A 350 12.10 -15.83 8.46
CA ARG A 350 11.65 -15.99 7.08
C ARG A 350 10.89 -17.30 6.87
N ASN A 351 9.70 -17.23 6.27
CA ASN A 351 8.89 -18.41 5.98
C ASN A 351 9.29 -19.08 4.66
N TYR A 352 10.23 -20.03 4.72
CA TYR A 352 10.74 -20.76 3.55
C TYR A 352 9.72 -21.70 2.87
N ALA A 353 8.51 -21.87 3.41
CA ALA A 353 7.45 -22.58 2.70
C ALA A 353 6.81 -21.73 1.58
N LEU A 354 7.10 -20.43 1.53
CA LEU A 354 6.69 -19.56 0.43
C LEU A 354 7.72 -19.64 -0.71
N ASP A 355 7.23 -19.57 -1.94
CA ASP A 355 8.06 -19.44 -3.12
C ASP A 355 8.61 -18.01 -3.24
N PHE A 356 9.93 -17.87 -3.16
CA PHE A 356 10.64 -16.60 -3.37
C PHE A 356 11.47 -16.59 -4.65
N ASP A 357 11.39 -17.64 -5.45
CA ASP A 357 12.13 -17.71 -6.69
C ASP A 357 11.58 -16.69 -7.68
N ALA A 358 12.48 -16.15 -8.49
CA ALA A 358 12.13 -15.18 -9.51
C ALA A 358 11.31 -15.86 -10.61
N ASP A 359 10.16 -15.29 -10.98
CA ASP A 359 9.48 -15.70 -12.20
C ASP A 359 10.24 -15.09 -13.39
N ASP A 360 11.04 -15.90 -14.10
CA ASP A 360 11.88 -15.51 -15.24
C ASP A 360 11.10 -14.94 -16.45
N ASN A 361 9.77 -14.95 -16.41
CA ASN A 361 8.91 -14.27 -17.39
C ASN A 361 8.50 -12.86 -16.93
N ILE A 362 8.58 -12.59 -15.62
CA ILE A 362 8.21 -11.32 -15.00
C ILE A 362 9.45 -10.55 -14.58
N ASN A 363 10.37 -11.15 -13.83
CA ASN A 363 11.67 -10.57 -13.49
C ASN A 363 12.71 -10.98 -14.54
N ILE A 364 13.06 -10.03 -15.40
CA ILE A 364 13.97 -10.23 -16.51
C ILE A 364 15.32 -9.64 -16.16
N SER A 365 16.39 -10.40 -16.40
CA SER A 365 17.74 -9.89 -16.27
C SER A 365 18.02 -8.80 -17.31
N VAL A 366 18.88 -7.84 -16.96
CA VAL A 366 19.28 -6.75 -17.86
C VAL A 366 19.83 -7.28 -19.18
N GLN A 367 20.65 -8.33 -19.16
CA GLN A 367 21.21 -8.93 -20.36
C GLN A 367 20.13 -9.48 -21.31
N LYS A 368 19.13 -10.17 -20.76
CA LYS A 368 17.99 -10.71 -21.53
C LYS A 368 17.14 -9.57 -22.09
N GLU A 369 16.94 -8.49 -21.33
CA GLU A 369 16.23 -7.29 -21.78
C GLU A 369 16.95 -6.59 -22.94
N LEU A 370 18.24 -6.29 -22.78
CA LEU A 370 19.05 -5.63 -23.80
C LEU A 370 19.13 -6.45 -25.08
N SER A 371 19.28 -7.78 -24.97
CA SER A 371 19.26 -8.69 -26.13
C SER A 371 17.93 -8.61 -26.88
N ARG A 372 16.81 -8.59 -26.17
CA ARG A 372 15.48 -8.46 -26.76
C ARG A 372 15.28 -7.11 -27.45
N MET A 373 15.64 -6.02 -26.77
CA MET A 373 15.57 -4.65 -27.28
C MET A 373 16.35 -4.52 -28.60
N ARG A 374 17.57 -5.06 -28.65
CA ARG A 374 18.41 -5.06 -29.86
C ARG A 374 17.83 -5.89 -31.02
N LYS A 375 17.23 -7.05 -30.72
CA LYS A 375 16.71 -7.98 -31.76
C LYS A 375 15.41 -7.50 -32.39
N LYS A 376 14.47 -7.01 -31.58
CA LYS A 376 13.12 -6.74 -32.05
C LYS A 376 12.92 -5.30 -32.53
N ARG A 377 13.82 -4.36 -32.16
CA ARG A 377 13.53 -2.91 -32.14
C ARG A 377 12.20 -2.56 -31.46
N ASP A 378 11.65 -3.53 -30.71
CA ASP A 378 10.40 -3.48 -29.97
C ASP A 378 10.81 -3.34 -28.51
N TYR A 379 10.98 -2.08 -28.16
CA TYR A 379 11.71 -1.61 -26.98
C TYR A 379 10.83 -1.37 -25.75
#